data_AF-A0A8S9X7A0-F1
#
_entry.id   AF-A0A8S9X7A0-F1
#
_cell.length_a   1.000
_cell.length_b   1.000
_cell.length_c   1.000
_cell.angle_alpha   90.00
_cell.angle_beta   90.00
_cell.angle_gamma   90.00
#
_symmetry.space_group_name_H-M   'P 1'
#
loop_
_entity.id
_entity.type
_entity.pdbx_description
1 polymer ?
#
loop_
_entity_poly.entity_id
_entity_poly.type
_entity_poly.pdbx_seq_one_letter_code
_entity_poly.pdbx_strand_id
1 'polypeptide(L)'
;MLALGSAETPAPSRAIHESLEVLAQIREYGGVVHLQRTPSHCGVKGNEEADRLAKAGALKAQPDPPQSLHTAKRQIAAAIACRTKERLVAASAGKDWESLMAEDGQISQTLPRRMSVALFRMLTGHDYLQKHLNILGIVDSPMCPLCSQGEMDARHLMECAALEGVNGSTPEETACERYWAARRLMQSRTGVG
;
A
#
# COMPACT_ATOMS: atom_id res chain seq x y z
N MET A 1 0.19 -32.15 -0.19
CA MET A 1 0.24 -33.62 -0.05
C MET A 1 -1.11 -34.05 0.49
N LEU A 2 -1.94 -34.69 -0.34
CA LEU A 2 -3.11 -35.47 0.06
C LEU A 2 -3.27 -36.52 -1.04
N ALA A 3 -2.92 -37.76 -0.71
CA ALA A 3 -3.17 -38.90 -1.56
C ALA A 3 -4.68 -39.18 -1.56
N LEU A 4 -5.23 -39.59 -2.70
CA LEU A 4 -6.60 -40.12 -2.82
C LEU A 4 -6.67 -41.52 -2.21
N GLY A 5 -6.28 -41.63 -0.94
CA GLY A 5 -6.42 -42.83 -0.11
C GLY A 5 -7.45 -42.51 0.97
N SER A 6 -8.56 -43.25 0.95
CA SER A 6 -9.53 -43.43 2.03
C SER A 6 -9.73 -42.21 2.95
N ALA A 7 -10.56 -41.27 2.53
CA ALA A 7 -10.89 -40.12 3.37
C ALA A 7 -11.88 -40.53 4.48
N GLU A 8 -11.39 -40.68 5.72
CA GLU A 8 -12.24 -40.75 6.93
C GLU A 8 -12.83 -39.37 7.32
N THR A 9 -12.53 -38.32 6.55
CA THR A 9 -13.03 -36.95 6.74
C THR A 9 -13.78 -36.47 5.50
N PRO A 10 -14.88 -35.68 5.64
CA PRO A 10 -15.58 -35.13 4.49
C PRO A 10 -14.60 -34.37 3.59
N ALA A 11 -14.65 -34.64 2.29
CA ALA A 11 -13.73 -34.07 1.31
C ALA A 11 -13.72 -32.53 1.39
N PRO A 12 -12.55 -31.86 1.47
CA PRO A 12 -12.45 -30.44 1.76
C PRO A 12 -12.93 -29.53 0.62
N SER A 13 -13.22 -30.09 -0.56
CA SER A 13 -13.80 -29.35 -1.69
C SER A 13 -14.85 -30.19 -2.41
N ARG A 14 -15.87 -29.51 -2.94
CA ARG A 14 -16.94 -30.10 -3.75
C ARG A 14 -16.37 -30.93 -4.91
N ALA A 15 -15.34 -30.43 -5.60
CA ALA A 15 -14.71 -31.13 -6.71
C ALA A 15 -14.06 -32.48 -6.30
N ILE A 16 -13.46 -32.55 -5.10
CA ILE A 16 -12.90 -33.82 -4.59
C ILE A 16 -14.03 -34.81 -4.28
N HIS A 17 -15.14 -34.33 -3.68
CA HIS A 17 -16.30 -35.17 -3.42
C HIS A 17 -16.88 -35.76 -4.70
N GLU A 18 -17.18 -34.90 -5.68
CA GLU A 18 -17.72 -35.31 -6.99
C GLU A 18 -16.79 -36.31 -7.70
N SER A 19 -15.46 -36.09 -7.62
CA SER A 19 -14.48 -37.01 -8.21
C SER A 19 -14.50 -38.39 -7.53
N LEU A 20 -14.62 -38.43 -6.20
CA LEU A 20 -14.66 -39.69 -5.44
C LEU A 20 -15.96 -40.46 -5.71
N GLU A 21 -17.10 -39.77 -5.85
CA GLU A 21 -18.38 -40.40 -6.23
C GLU A 21 -18.29 -41.06 -7.60
N VAL A 22 -17.71 -40.38 -8.60
CA VAL A 22 -17.51 -40.95 -9.94
C VAL A 22 -16.59 -42.18 -9.89
N LEU A 23 -15.51 -42.12 -9.12
CA LEU A 23 -14.61 -43.27 -8.94
C LEU A 23 -15.32 -44.46 -8.27
N ALA A 24 -16.19 -44.22 -7.29
CA ALA A 24 -16.99 -45.25 -6.65
C ALA A 24 -17.97 -45.89 -7.65
N GLN A 25 -18.66 -45.07 -8.45
CA GLN A 25 -19.61 -45.53 -9.45
C GLN A 25 -18.97 -46.42 -10.52
N ILE A 26 -17.76 -46.07 -11.00
CA ILE A 26 -17.02 -46.93 -11.95
C ILE A 26 -16.77 -48.32 -11.35
N ARG A 27 -16.46 -48.40 -10.05
CA ARG A 27 -16.22 -49.68 -9.37
C ARG A 27 -17.50 -50.49 -9.19
N GLU A 28 -18.63 -49.85 -8.90
CA GLU A 28 -19.94 -50.53 -8.80
C GLU A 28 -20.35 -51.20 -10.12
N TYR A 29 -20.03 -50.58 -11.26
CA TYR A 29 -20.25 -51.18 -12.59
C TYR A 29 -19.19 -52.23 -12.98
N GLY A 30 -18.31 -52.64 -12.05
CA GLY A 30 -17.29 -53.65 -12.29
C GLY A 30 -16.00 -53.12 -12.95
N GLY A 31 -15.86 -51.79 -13.08
CA GLY A 31 -14.66 -51.16 -13.62
C GLY A 31 -13.50 -51.15 -12.62
N VAL A 32 -12.27 -51.30 -13.14
CA VAL A 32 -11.03 -51.20 -12.35
C VAL A 32 -10.31 -49.92 -12.73
N VAL A 33 -9.99 -49.09 -11.73
CA VAL A 33 -9.28 -47.81 -11.91
C VAL A 33 -7.89 -47.90 -11.30
N HIS A 34 -6.87 -47.55 -12.09
CA HIS A 34 -5.49 -47.43 -11.63
C HIS A 34 -5.06 -45.96 -11.68
N LEU A 35 -4.57 -45.42 -10.56
CA LEU A 35 -4.01 -44.07 -10.49
C LEU A 35 -2.48 -44.16 -10.42
N GLN A 36 -1.80 -43.52 -11.37
CA GLN A 36 -0.35 -43.48 -11.44
C GLN A 36 0.12 -42.02 -11.48
N ARG A 37 1.20 -41.74 -10.75
CA ARG A 37 1.88 -40.44 -10.83
C ARG A 37 2.88 -40.46 -11.99
N THR A 38 2.86 -39.40 -12.79
CA THR A 38 3.79 -39.21 -13.90
C THR A 38 4.64 -37.96 -13.64
N PRO A 39 5.96 -38.00 -13.87
CA PRO A 39 6.81 -36.81 -13.79
C PRO A 39 6.40 -35.74 -14.82
N SER A 40 6.49 -34.47 -14.44
CA SER A 40 6.19 -33.34 -15.34
C SER A 40 7.41 -32.97 -16.21
N HIS A 41 7.15 -32.43 -17.39
CA HIS A 41 8.14 -31.80 -18.28
C HIS A 41 9.33 -32.69 -18.68
N CYS A 42 9.07 -33.97 -18.94
CA CYS A 42 10.13 -34.94 -19.28
C CYS A 42 9.90 -35.70 -20.60
N GLY A 43 9.10 -35.17 -21.54
CA GLY A 43 8.89 -35.82 -22.84
C GLY A 43 7.82 -36.92 -22.85
N VAL A 44 7.08 -37.12 -21.75
CA VAL A 44 6.01 -38.13 -21.73
C VAL A 44 4.83 -37.62 -22.55
N LYS A 45 4.75 -38.08 -23.81
CA LYS A 45 3.78 -37.63 -24.83
C LYS A 45 2.35 -37.42 -24.31
N GLY A 46 1.81 -38.38 -23.55
CA GLY A 46 0.44 -38.28 -23.01
C GLY A 46 0.29 -37.18 -21.95
N ASN A 47 1.28 -37.00 -21.09
CA ASN A 47 1.27 -35.97 -20.05
C ASN A 47 1.47 -34.58 -20.64
N GLU A 48 2.36 -34.45 -21.64
CA GLU A 48 2.59 -33.19 -22.34
C GLU A 48 1.37 -32.74 -23.13
N GLU A 49 0.68 -33.67 -23.80
CA GLU A 49 -0.56 -33.37 -24.49
C GLU A 49 -1.67 -32.96 -23.51
N ALA A 50 -1.78 -33.65 -22.35
CA ALA A 50 -2.73 -33.26 -21.31
C ALA A 50 -2.43 -31.85 -20.74
N ASP A 51 -1.17 -31.51 -20.48
CA ASP A 51 -0.76 -30.17 -20.02
C ASP A 51 -1.05 -29.09 -21.07
N ARG A 52 -0.79 -29.37 -22.35
CA ARG A 52 -1.12 -28.49 -23.48
C ARG A 52 -2.62 -28.21 -23.55
N LEU A 53 -3.44 -29.26 -23.44
CA LEU A 53 -4.91 -29.15 -23.45
C LEU A 53 -5.42 -28.40 -22.22
N ALA A 54 -4.87 -28.66 -21.03
CA ALA A 54 -5.23 -27.97 -19.79
C ALA A 54 -4.92 -26.47 -19.89
N LYS A 55 -3.75 -26.08 -20.42
CA LYS A 55 -3.39 -24.68 -20.68
C LYS A 55 -4.34 -24.02 -21.67
N ALA A 56 -4.66 -24.71 -22.77
CA ALA A 56 -5.64 -24.22 -23.73
C ALA A 56 -7.03 -24.04 -23.10
N GLY A 57 -7.44 -24.95 -22.21
CA GLY A 57 -8.69 -24.86 -21.45
C GLY A 57 -8.71 -23.71 -20.44
N ALA A 58 -7.59 -23.41 -19.79
CA ALA A 58 -7.46 -22.30 -18.85
C ALA A 58 -7.64 -20.92 -19.52
N LEU A 59 -7.39 -20.82 -20.83
CA LEU A 59 -7.63 -19.62 -21.63
C LEU A 59 -9.10 -19.47 -22.08
N LYS A 60 -9.90 -20.53 -22.00
CA LYS A 60 -11.33 -20.47 -22.33
C LYS A 60 -12.10 -19.80 -21.20
N ALA A 61 -13.19 -19.10 -21.55
CA ALA A 61 -14.11 -18.55 -20.56
C ALA A 61 -14.65 -19.67 -19.66
N GLN A 62 -14.33 -19.61 -18.38
CA GLN A 62 -14.89 -20.50 -17.37
C GLN A 62 -16.11 -19.81 -16.75
N PRO A 63 -17.29 -20.45 -16.72
CA PRO A 63 -18.42 -19.93 -15.97
C PRO A 63 -18.11 -20.00 -14.47
N ASP A 64 -18.12 -18.84 -13.82
CA ASP A 64 -17.94 -18.64 -12.36
C ASP A 64 -16.83 -19.52 -11.73
N PRO A 65 -15.55 -19.33 -12.14
CA PRO A 65 -14.47 -20.14 -11.60
C PRO A 65 -14.42 -19.95 -10.08
N PRO A 66 -14.39 -21.04 -9.29
CA PRO A 66 -14.41 -20.94 -7.83
C PRO A 66 -13.23 -20.08 -7.36
N GLN A 67 -13.56 -18.90 -6.83
CA GLN A 67 -12.56 -17.95 -6.38
C GLN A 67 -12.11 -18.29 -4.97
N SER A 68 -10.80 -18.37 -4.76
CA SER A 68 -10.27 -18.53 -3.40
C SER A 68 -10.64 -17.31 -2.55
N LEU A 69 -10.89 -17.51 -1.26
CA LEU A 69 -11.14 -16.41 -0.31
C LEU A 69 -10.00 -15.38 -0.33
N HIS A 70 -8.76 -15.83 -0.53
CA HIS A 70 -7.59 -14.96 -0.65
C HIS A 70 -7.70 -14.02 -1.87
N THR A 71 -8.04 -14.57 -3.04
CA THR A 71 -8.24 -13.77 -4.26
C THR A 71 -9.37 -12.77 -4.09
N ALA A 72 -10.50 -13.19 -3.49
CA ALA A 72 -11.63 -12.30 -3.22
C ALA A 72 -11.25 -11.14 -2.30
N LYS A 73 -10.56 -11.41 -1.20
CA LYS A 73 -10.06 -10.37 -0.29
C LYS A 73 -9.14 -9.38 -1.01
N ARG A 74 -8.23 -9.88 -1.86
CA ARG A 74 -7.30 -9.03 -2.61
C ARG A 74 -8.02 -8.13 -3.61
N GLN A 75 -9.02 -8.64 -4.32
CA GLN A 75 -9.84 -7.83 -5.24
C GLN A 75 -10.61 -6.74 -4.49
N ILE A 76 -11.24 -7.08 -3.36
CA ILE A 76 -11.95 -6.11 -2.52
C ILE A 76 -11.00 -5.03 -2.02
N ALA A 77 -9.84 -5.41 -1.49
CA ALA A 77 -8.83 -4.46 -1.01
C ALA A 77 -8.35 -3.52 -2.13
N ALA A 78 -8.10 -4.06 -3.34
CA ALA A 78 -7.73 -3.27 -4.50
C ALA A 78 -8.83 -2.28 -4.91
N ALA A 79 -10.09 -2.73 -4.93
CA ALA A 79 -11.23 -1.87 -5.24
C ALA A 79 -11.42 -0.74 -4.21
N ILE A 80 -11.26 -1.04 -2.91
CA ILE A 80 -11.29 -0.03 -1.84
C ILE A 80 -10.15 0.98 -2.00
N ALA A 81 -8.93 0.50 -2.25
CA ALA A 81 -7.76 1.36 -2.45
C ALA A 81 -7.95 2.31 -3.64
N CYS A 82 -8.45 1.79 -4.76
CA CYS A 82 -8.76 2.57 -5.96
C CYS A 82 -9.80 3.67 -5.68
N ARG A 83 -10.96 3.31 -5.10
CA ARG A 83 -11.99 4.28 -4.72
C ARG A 83 -11.51 5.32 -3.72
N THR A 84 -10.65 4.91 -2.78
CA THR A 84 -10.06 5.82 -1.80
C THR A 84 -9.13 6.83 -2.48
N LYS A 85 -8.29 6.37 -3.41
CA LYS A 85 -7.40 7.24 -4.20
C LYS A 85 -8.22 8.27 -5.00
N GLU A 86 -9.25 7.82 -5.72
CA GLU A 86 -10.14 8.72 -6.48
C GLU A 86 -10.78 9.79 -5.59
N ARG A 87 -11.31 9.38 -4.43
CA ARG A 87 -11.91 10.31 -3.46
C ARG A 87 -10.90 11.31 -2.92
N LEU A 88 -9.67 10.87 -2.64
CA LEU A 88 -8.62 11.75 -2.11
C LEU A 88 -8.15 12.75 -3.18
N VAL A 89 -7.98 12.32 -4.43
CA VAL A 89 -7.68 13.21 -5.57
C VAL A 89 -8.76 14.29 -5.73
N ALA A 90 -10.04 13.89 -5.72
CA ALA A 90 -11.13 14.86 -5.81
C ALA A 90 -11.16 15.82 -4.60
N ALA A 91 -10.87 15.32 -3.39
CA ALA A 91 -10.86 16.12 -2.17
C ALA A 91 -9.62 17.01 -2.04
N SER A 92 -8.55 16.74 -2.79
CA SER A 92 -7.30 17.50 -2.77
C SER A 92 -7.30 18.70 -3.70
N ALA A 93 -8.16 18.69 -4.73
CA ALA A 93 -8.21 19.73 -5.76
C ALA A 93 -8.24 21.15 -5.16
N GLY A 94 -7.28 21.99 -5.55
CA GLY A 94 -7.15 23.37 -5.09
C GLY A 94 -6.63 23.54 -3.66
N LYS A 95 -6.09 22.49 -3.04
CA LYS A 95 -5.48 22.55 -1.70
C LYS A 95 -3.97 22.41 -1.79
N ASP A 96 -3.26 22.90 -0.77
CA ASP A 96 -1.79 22.86 -0.71
C ASP A 96 -1.20 21.45 -0.84
N TRP A 97 -1.95 20.43 -0.42
CA TRP A 97 -1.53 19.02 -0.46
C TRP A 97 -1.96 18.28 -1.75
N GLU A 98 -2.51 18.97 -2.75
CA GLU A 98 -2.87 18.38 -4.05
C GLU A 98 -1.71 17.64 -4.71
N SER A 99 -0.50 18.20 -4.60
CA SER A 99 0.72 17.60 -5.14
C SER A 99 1.01 16.19 -4.62
N LEU A 100 0.59 15.86 -3.38
CA LEU A 100 0.75 14.50 -2.84
C LEU A 100 -0.01 13.43 -3.64
N MET A 101 -1.02 13.84 -4.41
CA MET A 101 -1.82 12.93 -5.23
C MET A 101 -1.16 12.63 -6.59
N ALA A 102 -0.23 13.48 -7.04
CA ALA A 102 0.58 13.26 -8.22
C ALA A 102 1.71 12.26 -7.93
N GLU A 103 2.19 11.53 -8.95
CA GLU A 103 3.23 10.50 -8.76
C GLU A 103 4.59 11.10 -8.35
N ASP A 104 4.91 12.28 -8.87
CA ASP A 104 6.13 13.03 -8.61
C ASP A 104 6.09 13.86 -7.32
N GLY A 105 4.90 14.21 -6.84
CA GLY A 105 4.72 14.94 -5.58
C GLY A 105 4.65 14.04 -4.34
N GLN A 106 4.69 12.71 -4.50
CA GLN A 106 4.72 11.78 -3.37
C GLN A 106 6.07 11.83 -2.65
N ILE A 107 6.00 11.96 -1.32
CA ILE A 107 7.18 11.84 -0.47
C ILE A 107 7.69 10.41 -0.55
N SER A 108 8.93 10.25 -1.00
CA SER A 108 9.54 8.93 -1.19
C SER A 108 9.48 8.10 0.09
N GLN A 109 9.05 6.84 -0.06
CA GLN A 109 8.97 5.86 1.02
C GLN A 109 10.36 5.36 1.46
N THR A 110 11.42 5.65 0.70
CA THR A 110 12.80 5.29 1.06
C THR A 110 13.47 6.32 1.96
N LEU A 111 12.87 7.50 2.13
CA LEU A 111 13.41 8.54 3.00
C LEU A 111 13.38 8.10 4.47
N PRO A 112 14.38 8.51 5.27
CA PRO A 112 14.33 8.35 6.72
C PRO A 112 13.06 8.97 7.29
N ARG A 113 12.43 8.30 8.26
CA ARG A 113 11.18 8.74 8.90
C ARG A 113 11.20 10.21 9.33
N ARG A 114 12.32 10.69 9.87
CA ARG A 114 12.49 12.09 10.32
C ARG A 114 12.28 13.09 9.18
N MET A 115 12.78 12.77 7.99
CA MET A 115 12.60 13.59 6.79
C MET A 115 11.19 13.50 6.26
N SER A 116 10.66 12.29 6.10
CA SER A 116 9.29 12.09 5.57
C SER A 116 8.25 12.82 6.43
N VAL A 117 8.41 12.80 7.75
CA VAL A 117 7.51 13.51 8.67
C VAL A 117 7.63 15.03 8.52
N ALA A 118 8.83 15.58 8.42
CA ALA A 118 9.02 17.03 8.25
C ALA A 118 8.39 17.52 6.95
N LEU A 119 8.74 16.86 5.83
CA LEU A 119 8.24 17.22 4.50
C LEU A 119 6.71 17.10 4.42
N PHE A 120 6.14 16.01 4.96
CA PHE A 120 4.68 15.80 4.94
C PHE A 120 3.94 16.89 5.72
N ARG A 121 4.44 17.25 6.90
CA ARG A 121 3.84 18.29 7.74
C ARG A 121 3.91 19.66 7.08
N MET A 122 5.08 20.02 6.55
CA MET A 122 5.28 21.27 5.81
C MET A 122 4.37 21.35 4.59
N LEU A 123 4.29 20.28 3.81
CA LEU A 123 3.50 20.25 2.57
C LEU A 123 1.99 20.31 2.83
N THR A 124 1.53 19.63 3.87
CA THR A 124 0.11 19.64 4.24
C THR A 124 -0.29 20.88 5.05
N GLY A 125 0.68 21.67 5.52
CA GLY A 125 0.45 22.77 6.46
C GLY A 125 -0.08 22.31 7.83
N HIS A 126 -0.12 20.99 8.09
CA HIS A 126 -0.52 20.40 9.38
C HIS A 126 0.73 20.12 10.21
N ASP A 127 1.33 21.19 10.68
CA ASP A 127 2.62 21.15 11.36
C ASP A 127 2.55 21.75 12.77
N TYR A 128 3.71 22.04 13.35
CA TYR A 128 3.85 22.68 14.66
C TYR A 128 4.60 24.01 14.52
N LEU A 129 4.50 24.65 13.36
CA LEU A 129 5.01 25.99 13.12
C LEU A 129 4.01 27.03 13.65
N GLN A 130 4.48 28.25 13.87
CA GLN A 130 3.72 29.26 14.61
C GLN A 130 2.35 29.54 13.97
N LYS A 131 2.28 29.60 12.63
CA LYS A 131 1.03 29.86 11.92
C LYS A 131 -0.02 28.78 12.18
N HIS A 132 0.36 27.51 12.10
CA HIS A 132 -0.59 26.41 12.35
C HIS A 132 -0.99 26.36 13.82
N LEU A 133 -0.05 26.57 14.75
CA LEU A 133 -0.34 26.64 16.18
C LEU A 133 -1.32 27.77 16.52
N ASN A 134 -1.22 28.91 15.82
CA ASN A 134 -2.14 30.04 16.00
C ASN A 134 -3.55 29.72 15.49
N ILE A 135 -3.66 29.05 14.33
CA ILE A 135 -4.94 28.55 13.81
C ILE A 135 -5.62 27.60 14.82
N LEU A 136 -4.84 26.80 15.54
CA LEU A 136 -5.32 25.91 16.60
C LEU A 136 -5.62 26.62 17.94
N GLY A 137 -5.32 27.92 18.06
CA GLY A 137 -5.51 28.67 19.31
C GLY A 137 -4.52 28.33 20.42
N ILE A 138 -3.38 27.72 20.08
CA ILE A 138 -2.34 27.34 21.06
C ILE A 138 -1.40 28.51 21.36
N VAL A 139 -1.22 29.41 20.39
CA VAL A 139 -0.37 30.61 20.51
C VAL A 139 -1.13 31.83 20.00
N ASP A 140 -0.86 33.00 20.58
CA ASP A 140 -1.62 34.23 20.31
C ASP A 140 -1.29 34.91 18.98
N SER A 141 -0.15 34.58 18.37
CA SER A 141 0.33 35.21 17.13
C SER A 141 0.92 34.19 16.16
N PRO A 142 0.64 34.30 14.84
CA PRO A 142 1.24 33.47 13.81
C PRO A 142 2.66 33.90 13.41
N MET A 143 3.14 35.05 13.94
CA MET A 143 4.42 35.65 13.56
C MET A 143 5.59 34.79 14.00
N CYS A 144 6.61 34.70 13.15
CA CYS A 144 7.83 33.98 13.42
C CYS A 144 8.53 34.49 14.69
N PRO A 145 8.61 33.68 15.76
CA PRO A 145 9.25 34.12 17.00
C PRO A 145 10.78 34.17 16.86
N LEU A 146 11.34 33.69 15.75
CA LEU A 146 12.78 33.62 15.50
C LEU A 146 13.33 34.92 14.91
N CYS A 147 12.67 35.46 13.88
CA CYS A 147 13.10 36.67 13.18
C CYS A 147 12.06 37.81 13.15
N SER A 148 10.80 37.54 13.49
CA SER A 148 9.68 38.51 13.49
C SER A 148 9.37 39.19 12.14
N GLN A 149 9.84 38.66 11.01
CA GLN A 149 9.68 39.28 9.67
C GLN A 149 8.47 38.77 8.87
N GLY A 150 7.72 37.79 9.38
CA GLY A 150 6.56 37.22 8.70
C GLY A 150 5.90 36.11 9.52
N GLU A 151 4.78 35.57 9.03
CA GLU A 151 4.16 34.39 9.62
C GLU A 151 5.07 33.16 9.48
N MET A 152 5.22 32.35 10.53
CA MET A 152 6.02 31.12 10.42
C MET A 152 5.18 30.01 9.80
N ASP A 153 5.32 29.85 8.49
CA ASP A 153 4.87 28.69 7.72
C ASP A 153 6.02 28.02 6.96
N ALA A 154 5.73 26.96 6.20
CA ALA A 154 6.73 26.21 5.45
C ALA A 154 7.51 27.07 4.45
N ARG A 155 6.92 28.13 3.88
CA ARG A 155 7.62 29.05 2.97
C ARG A 155 8.57 29.93 3.75
N HIS A 156 8.07 30.61 4.78
CA HIS A 156 8.90 31.46 5.62
C HIS A 156 10.04 30.68 6.28
N LEU A 157 9.81 29.42 6.67
CA LEU A 157 10.82 28.53 7.22
C LEU A 157 12.06 28.39 6.30
N MET A 158 11.85 28.34 4.98
CA MET A 158 12.92 28.23 3.99
C MET A 158 13.66 29.55 3.71
N GLU A 159 13.06 30.68 4.10
CA GLU A 159 13.62 32.02 3.88
C GLU A 159 14.02 32.71 5.20
N CYS A 160 13.79 32.06 6.33
CA CYS A 160 13.98 32.65 7.66
C CYS A 160 15.46 32.96 7.91
N ALA A 161 15.79 34.24 8.09
CA ALA A 161 17.16 34.69 8.40
C ALA A 161 17.74 34.03 9.66
N ALA A 162 16.90 33.67 10.64
CA ALA A 162 17.34 32.96 11.84
C ALA A 162 17.79 31.51 11.59
N LEU A 163 17.54 30.97 10.39
CA LEU A 163 17.86 29.59 9.98
C LEU A 163 18.82 29.52 8.79
N GLU A 164 19.42 30.64 8.38
CA GLU A 164 20.29 30.72 7.19
C GLU A 164 21.48 29.74 7.24
N GLY A 165 22.02 29.49 8.44
CA GLY A 165 23.10 28.53 8.66
C GLY A 165 22.67 27.05 8.74
N VAL A 166 21.38 26.74 8.67
CA VAL A 166 20.86 25.36 8.76
C VAL A 166 20.61 24.82 7.36
N ASN A 167 21.54 23.99 6.87
CA ASN A 167 21.48 23.42 5.52
C ASN A 167 21.78 21.92 5.54
N GLY A 168 21.16 21.17 4.63
CA GLY A 168 21.42 19.75 4.37
C GLY A 168 22.18 19.55 3.06
N SER A 169 22.49 18.30 2.70
CA SER A 169 23.15 17.99 1.43
C SER A 169 22.19 18.02 0.24
N THR A 170 20.88 17.84 0.48
CA THR A 170 19.82 17.98 -0.53
C THR A 170 18.79 19.05 -0.12
N PRO A 171 17.92 19.51 -1.05
CA PRO A 171 16.81 20.39 -0.71
C PRO A 171 15.87 19.79 0.36
N GLU A 172 15.57 18.50 0.27
CA GLU A 172 14.73 17.78 1.23
C GLU A 172 15.38 17.69 2.61
N GLU A 173 16.69 17.44 2.66
CA GLU A 173 17.45 17.45 3.91
C GLU A 173 17.51 18.84 4.50
N THR A 174 17.69 19.88 3.68
CA THR A 174 17.67 21.28 4.13
C THR A 174 16.31 21.64 4.73
N ALA A 175 15.21 21.29 4.06
CA ALA A 175 13.86 21.52 4.57
C ALA A 175 13.63 20.77 5.90
N CYS A 176 14.08 19.51 5.98
CA CYS A 176 14.02 18.70 7.19
C CYS A 176 14.80 19.33 8.34
N GLU A 177 16.06 19.71 8.13
CA GLU A 177 16.90 20.30 9.17
C GLU A 177 16.35 21.64 9.65
N ARG A 178 15.92 22.50 8.73
CA ARG A 178 15.31 23.78 9.07
C ARG A 178 14.04 23.59 9.88
N TYR A 179 13.17 22.66 9.49
CA TYR A 179 11.94 22.35 10.22
C TYR A 179 12.23 21.95 11.66
N TRP A 180 13.11 20.96 11.86
CA TRP A 180 13.42 20.48 13.21
C TRP A 180 14.22 21.49 14.03
N ALA A 181 15.07 22.31 13.39
CA ALA A 181 15.77 23.41 14.06
C ALA A 181 14.80 24.50 14.51
N ALA A 182 13.87 24.91 13.64
CA ALA A 182 12.84 25.88 13.97
C ALA A 182 12.00 25.42 15.15
N ARG A 183 11.51 24.16 15.13
CA ARG A 183 10.74 23.60 16.25
C ARG A 183 11.48 23.69 17.58
N ARG A 184 12.77 23.30 17.61
CA ARG A 184 13.60 23.39 18.82
C ARG A 184 13.77 24.84 19.31
N LEU A 185 14.04 25.77 18.40
CA LEU A 185 14.25 27.19 18.72
C LEU A 185 12.96 27.92 19.10
N MET A 186 11.84 27.53 18.49
CA MET A 186 10.53 28.06 18.85
C MET A 186 10.15 27.59 20.24
N GLN A 187 10.29 26.29 20.54
CA GLN A 187 10.00 25.72 21.85
C GLN A 187 10.77 26.45 22.97
N SER A 188 12.03 26.82 22.75
CA SER A 188 12.82 27.55 23.73
C SER A 188 12.40 29.02 23.93
N ARG A 189 11.79 29.66 22.92
CA ARG A 189 11.35 31.06 22.99
C ARG A 189 9.91 31.23 23.46
N THR A 190 9.01 30.35 23.03
CA THR A 190 7.56 30.49 23.27
C THR A 190 7.05 29.49 24.31
N GLY A 191 7.86 28.49 24.70
CA GLY A 191 7.42 27.36 25.51
C GLY A 191 6.59 26.33 24.73
N VAL A 192 6.34 26.56 23.44
CA VAL A 192 5.50 25.71 22.59
C VAL A 192 6.17 25.55 21.22
N GLY A 193 6.55 24.33 20.87
CA GLY A 193 7.27 24.08 19.62
C GLY A 193 7.42 22.62 19.29
#